data_AF-C5BFM3-F1
#
_entry.id   AF-C5BFM3-F1
#
_cell.length_a   1.000
_cell.length_b   1.000
_cell.length_c   1.000
_cell.angle_alpha   90.00
_cell.angle_beta   90.00
_cell.angle_gamma   90.00
#
_symmetry.space_group_name_H-M   'P 1'
#
loop_
_entity.id
_entity.type
_entity.pdbx_description
1 polymer ?
#
loop_
_entity_poly.entity_id
_entity_poly.type
_entity_poly.pdbx_seq_one_letter_code
_entity_poly.pdbx_strand_id
1 'polypeptide(L)'
;MMMKRMTGIALAALLLSGCQGLLQRGERPSQPPAPTTSAKPSVVPTPRPPVVTPVPQPPKMSSLDWQGSFAPLIDQLLSAQGGETGSILLVDGVQNKTNGQLGMANASEVLRSALAGNPRFQLVSAAQLAQAKQSLGLAANDSLGSRSKAIGLARQVSAQYVLYTTVSGNVQAPRLAMQLMLVQSGEIIWSGKGSVAL
;
A
#
# COMPACT_ATOMS: atom_id res chain seq x y z
N MET A 1 29.77 -56.78 -12.99
CA MET A 1 29.96 -55.57 -13.83
C MET A 1 29.82 -54.36 -12.92
N MET A 2 30.88 -53.97 -12.22
CA MET A 2 31.91 -52.98 -12.58
C MET A 2 31.65 -51.65 -11.84
N MET A 3 32.41 -51.43 -10.77
CA MET A 3 32.61 -50.16 -10.07
C MET A 3 33.49 -49.21 -10.89
N LYS A 4 33.24 -47.90 -10.84
CA LYS A 4 34.27 -46.82 -10.93
C LYS A 4 33.63 -45.47 -10.53
N ARG A 5 33.89 -44.93 -9.34
CA ARG A 5 35.03 -44.10 -8.87
C ARG A 5 35.08 -42.66 -9.41
N MET A 6 34.66 -41.73 -8.53
CA MET A 6 35.33 -40.51 -8.01
C MET A 6 35.85 -39.39 -8.94
N THR A 7 35.52 -38.17 -8.51
CA THR A 7 36.31 -36.90 -8.45
C THR A 7 36.07 -35.83 -9.53
N GLY A 8 35.82 -34.58 -9.07
CA GLY A 8 35.91 -33.36 -9.87
C GLY A 8 35.50 -32.09 -9.08
N ILE A 9 36.46 -31.43 -8.46
CA ILE A 9 36.39 -30.16 -7.71
C ILE A 9 36.40 -28.97 -8.69
N ALA A 10 35.67 -27.87 -8.41
CA ALA A 10 36.21 -26.50 -8.48
C ALA A 10 35.20 -25.41 -8.06
N LEU A 11 35.72 -24.58 -7.16
CA LEU A 11 35.26 -23.31 -6.61
C LEU A 11 35.09 -22.24 -7.72
N ALA A 12 34.06 -21.38 -7.65
CA ALA A 12 34.10 -20.06 -8.30
C ALA A 12 33.31 -19.04 -7.49
N ALA A 13 34.02 -17.97 -7.12
CA ALA A 13 33.69 -17.02 -6.09
C ALA A 13 32.65 -15.97 -6.50
N LEU A 14 31.96 -15.46 -5.47
CA LEU A 14 31.18 -14.22 -5.47
C LEU A 14 31.99 -13.05 -6.05
N LEU A 15 31.40 -12.34 -7.00
CA LEU A 15 31.76 -10.95 -7.32
C LEU A 15 30.49 -10.10 -7.39
N LEU A 16 30.12 -9.53 -6.23
CA LEU A 16 29.31 -8.31 -6.18
C LEU A 16 30.19 -7.16 -6.67
N SER A 17 30.00 -6.73 -7.91
CA SER A 17 30.55 -5.46 -8.39
C SER A 17 29.39 -4.50 -8.63
N GLY A 18 29.22 -3.56 -7.69
CA GLY A 18 28.30 -2.46 -7.82
C GLY A 18 28.82 -1.43 -8.82
N CYS A 19 28.06 -1.19 -9.89
CA CYS A 19 28.24 -0.03 -10.76
C CYS A 19 27.79 1.23 -10.02
N GLN A 20 28.70 1.90 -9.32
CA GLN A 20 28.51 3.28 -8.92
C GLN A 20 28.92 4.18 -10.10
N GLY A 21 27.93 4.87 -10.64
CA GLY A 21 28.08 5.79 -11.76
C GLY A 21 29.11 6.87 -11.49
N LEU A 22 30.15 6.86 -12.32
CA LEU A 22 31.03 7.99 -12.61
C LEU A 22 30.20 9.16 -13.14
N LEU A 23 29.80 10.07 -12.26
CA LEU A 23 29.40 11.42 -12.64
C LEU A 23 30.60 12.35 -12.44
N GLN A 24 31.15 12.74 -13.58
CA GLN A 24 32.13 13.81 -13.77
C GLN A 24 31.80 15.02 -12.89
N ARG A 25 32.69 15.34 -11.95
CA ARG A 25 32.74 16.67 -11.34
C ARG A 25 33.80 17.46 -12.11
N GLY A 26 33.33 18.29 -13.04
CA GLY A 26 34.18 19.17 -13.84
C GLY A 26 35.08 20.03 -12.97
N GLU A 27 36.36 20.05 -13.33
CA GLU A 27 37.37 20.98 -12.88
C GLU A 27 36.94 22.43 -13.18
N ARG A 28 37.09 23.33 -12.19
CA ARG A 28 37.25 24.77 -12.46
C ARG A 28 38.70 25.15 -12.15
N PRO A 29 39.38 25.93 -13.01
CA PRO A 29 40.76 26.32 -12.80
C PRO A 29 40.93 27.23 -11.58
N SER A 30 41.95 26.92 -10.80
CA SER A 30 42.51 27.77 -9.74
C SER A 30 43.17 29.01 -10.36
N GLN A 31 42.79 30.22 -9.91
CA GLN A 31 43.50 31.46 -10.24
C GLN A 31 44.25 31.98 -8.99
N PRO A 32 45.48 32.53 -9.12
CA PRO A 32 46.43 32.72 -8.00
C PRO A 32 46.10 33.93 -7.10
N PRO A 33 46.66 34.00 -5.87
CA PRO A 33 46.39 35.08 -4.92
C PRO A 33 47.40 36.25 -5.02
N ALA A 34 46.91 37.49 -4.91
CA ALA A 34 47.69 38.68 -4.50
C ALA A 34 46.72 39.84 -4.11
N PRO A 35 47.17 40.92 -3.46
CA PRO A 35 47.43 41.05 -2.02
C PRO A 35 46.46 42.04 -1.32
N THR A 36 46.46 41.99 0.00
CA THR A 36 45.69 42.81 0.96
C THR A 36 45.94 44.31 0.82
N THR A 37 44.89 45.13 0.91
CA THR A 37 44.97 46.54 1.32
C THR A 37 43.80 46.87 2.26
N SER A 38 44.16 47.41 3.43
CA SER A 38 43.29 47.76 4.55
C SER A 38 42.50 49.04 4.28
N ALA A 39 41.18 49.04 4.56
CA ALA A 39 40.40 50.26 4.77
C ALA A 39 39.32 50.06 5.85
N LYS A 40 39.21 51.07 6.71
CA LYS A 40 38.36 51.24 7.91
C LYS A 40 36.83 51.06 7.67
N PRO A 41 36.02 50.92 8.73
CA PRO A 41 34.69 50.33 8.70
C PRO A 41 33.61 51.26 8.14
N SER A 42 32.90 50.80 7.11
CA SER A 42 31.59 51.35 6.71
C SER A 42 30.48 50.47 7.29
N VAL A 43 29.65 51.07 8.14
CA VAL A 43 28.41 50.48 8.65
C VAL A 43 27.48 50.22 7.46
N VAL A 44 27.32 48.95 7.09
CA VAL A 44 26.33 48.52 6.10
C VAL A 44 24.98 48.40 6.83
N PRO A 45 23.89 49.04 6.35
CA PRO A 45 22.58 48.84 6.91
C PRO A 45 22.16 47.37 6.73
N THR A 46 21.75 46.72 7.82
CA THR A 46 21.25 45.34 7.81
C THR A 46 20.10 45.21 6.81
N PRO A 47 20.14 44.25 5.86
CA PRO A 47 19.00 44.00 4.98
C PRO A 47 17.82 43.54 5.84
N ARG A 48 16.67 44.22 5.70
CA ARG A 48 15.41 43.75 6.31
C ARG A 48 15.07 42.36 5.75
N PRO A 49 14.63 41.40 6.57
CA PRO A 49 14.20 40.11 6.08
C PRO A 49 13.04 40.29 5.09
N PRO A 50 13.00 39.52 3.99
CA PRO A 50 11.91 39.60 3.02
C PRO A 50 10.59 39.26 3.71
N VAL A 51 9.56 40.07 3.45
CA VAL A 51 8.18 39.76 3.83
C VAL A 51 7.82 38.42 3.21
N VAL A 52 7.54 37.42 4.05
CA VAL A 52 7.07 36.11 3.61
C VAL A 52 5.63 36.31 3.16
N THR A 53 5.38 36.36 1.85
CA THR A 53 4.03 36.28 1.31
C THR A 53 3.42 34.95 1.77
N PRO A 54 2.25 34.94 2.44
CA PRO A 54 1.60 33.69 2.82
C PRO A 54 1.27 32.92 1.54
N VAL A 55 1.96 31.80 1.32
CA VAL A 55 1.58 30.86 0.25
C VAL A 55 0.17 30.38 0.58
N PRO A 56 -0.80 30.46 -0.36
CA PRO A 56 -2.13 29.93 -0.14
C PRO A 56 -2.01 28.46 0.29
N GLN A 57 -2.45 28.14 1.51
CA GLN A 57 -2.48 26.76 1.96
C GLN A 57 -3.45 25.99 1.04
N PRO A 58 -3.05 24.82 0.50
CA PRO A 58 -3.92 24.04 -0.35
C PRO A 58 -5.23 23.74 0.40
N PRO A 59 -6.38 23.75 -0.30
CA PRO A 59 -7.67 23.53 0.33
C PRO A 59 -7.64 22.22 1.13
N LYS A 60 -8.10 22.27 2.38
CA LYS A 60 -8.31 21.07 3.21
C LYS A 60 -9.30 20.17 2.48
N MET A 61 -8.81 19.08 1.90
CA MET A 61 -9.68 18.04 1.36
C MET A 61 -10.55 17.54 2.52
N SER A 62 -11.87 17.49 2.32
CA SER A 62 -12.79 16.86 3.28
C SER A 62 -12.28 15.45 3.56
N SER A 63 -11.90 15.16 4.81
CA SER A 63 -11.34 13.87 5.19
C SER A 63 -12.50 12.91 5.40
N LEU A 64 -12.67 11.95 4.49
CA LEU A 64 -13.68 10.90 4.64
C LEU A 64 -13.44 10.11 5.93
N ASP A 65 -14.48 9.93 6.73
CA ASP A 65 -14.45 9.08 7.93
C ASP A 65 -14.66 7.61 7.53
N TRP A 66 -13.57 6.97 7.14
CA TRP A 66 -13.58 5.55 6.80
C TRP A 66 -13.94 4.66 8.01
N GLN A 67 -13.54 5.05 9.22
CA GLN A 67 -13.77 4.24 10.41
C GLN A 67 -15.27 4.17 10.73
N GLY A 68 -15.95 5.32 10.79
CA GLY A 68 -17.40 5.39 10.98
C GLY A 68 -18.18 4.75 9.83
N SER A 69 -17.63 4.76 8.61
CA SER A 69 -18.24 4.12 7.44
C SER A 69 -18.20 2.59 7.50
N PHE A 70 -17.09 2.00 7.96
CA PHE A 70 -16.92 0.54 7.99
C PHE A 70 -17.56 -0.11 9.22
N ALA A 71 -17.54 0.55 10.37
CA ALA A 71 -18.01 0.00 11.64
C ALA A 71 -19.37 -0.73 11.55
N PRO A 72 -20.47 -0.11 11.07
CA PRO A 72 -21.78 -0.78 11.06
C PRO A 72 -21.82 -2.01 10.16
N LEU A 73 -21.05 -2.01 9.07
CA LEU A 73 -21.02 -3.12 8.14
C LEU A 73 -20.15 -4.28 8.67
N ILE A 74 -19.07 -3.97 9.39
CA ILE A 74 -18.25 -4.98 10.08
C ILE A 74 -19.08 -5.64 11.18
N ASP A 75 -19.85 -4.87 11.95
CA ASP A 75 -20.72 -5.42 12.99
C ASP A 75 -21.79 -6.35 12.39
N GLN A 76 -22.40 -5.97 11.26
CA GLN A 76 -23.32 -6.82 10.51
C GLN A 76 -22.65 -8.09 9.98
N LEU A 77 -21.45 -7.98 9.43
CA LEU A 77 -20.66 -9.11 8.95
C LEU A 77 -20.40 -10.10 10.10
N LEU A 78 -19.89 -9.60 11.22
CA LEU A 78 -19.53 -10.41 12.38
C LEU A 78 -20.75 -11.04 13.06
N SER A 79 -21.91 -10.38 13.02
CA SER A 79 -23.16 -10.93 13.55
C SER A 79 -23.74 -12.01 12.65
N ALA A 80 -23.58 -11.89 11.33
CA ALA A 80 -24.14 -12.81 10.34
C ALA A 80 -23.35 -14.12 10.20
N GLN A 81 -22.04 -14.11 10.47
CA GLN A 81 -21.28 -15.36 10.47
C GLN A 81 -21.70 -16.19 11.69
N GLY A 82 -22.15 -17.43 11.53
CA GLY A 82 -22.42 -18.34 12.65
C GLY A 82 -21.28 -19.34 12.83
N GLY A 83 -20.89 -19.66 14.06
CA GLY A 83 -20.24 -20.93 14.39
C GLY A 83 -18.73 -21.08 14.18
N GLU A 84 -18.10 -20.38 13.23
CA GLU A 84 -16.65 -20.54 12.98
C GLU A 84 -15.82 -19.34 13.47
N THR A 85 -14.76 -19.64 14.22
CA THR A 85 -13.74 -18.70 14.73
C THR A 85 -12.38 -19.09 14.17
N GLY A 86 -11.52 -18.10 13.93
CA GLY A 86 -10.19 -18.31 13.36
C GLY A 86 -10.18 -18.60 11.86
N SER A 87 -11.27 -18.34 11.12
CA SER A 87 -11.29 -18.54 9.68
C SER A 87 -10.36 -17.56 8.99
N ILE A 88 -9.56 -18.05 8.03
CA ILE A 88 -8.57 -17.20 7.35
C ILE A 88 -9.30 -16.28 6.35
N LEU A 89 -9.15 -14.97 6.53
CA LEU A 89 -9.79 -13.94 5.72
C LEU A 89 -8.78 -13.22 4.85
N LEU A 90 -9.01 -13.23 3.54
CA LEU A 90 -8.32 -12.38 2.58
C LEU A 90 -9.09 -11.06 2.42
N VAL A 91 -8.41 -9.95 2.64
CA VAL A 91 -8.91 -8.59 2.33
C VAL A 91 -8.11 -8.06 1.15
N ASP A 92 -8.76 -7.94 -0.01
CA ASP A 92 -8.17 -7.48 -1.28
C ASP A 92 -7.73 -6.00 -1.23
N GLY A 93 -8.47 -5.21 -0.44
CA GLY A 93 -8.38 -3.76 -0.41
C GLY A 93 -9.71 -3.14 -0.83
N VAL A 94 -9.80 -1.82 -0.68
CA VAL A 94 -10.98 -1.04 -1.05
C VAL A 94 -10.84 -0.57 -2.50
N GLN A 95 -11.82 -0.89 -3.34
CA GLN A 95 -11.82 -0.49 -4.74
C GLN A 95 -12.57 0.83 -4.94
N ASN A 96 -11.95 1.78 -5.64
CA ASN A 96 -12.62 3.00 -6.08
C ASN A 96 -13.31 2.77 -7.43
N LYS A 97 -14.64 2.84 -7.43
CA LYS A 97 -15.53 2.85 -8.60
C LYS A 97 -16.42 4.09 -8.60
N THR A 98 -15.97 5.18 -7.99
CA THR A 98 -16.65 6.48 -8.09
C THR A 98 -16.33 7.15 -9.42
N ASN A 99 -17.03 8.23 -9.73
CA ASN A 99 -16.74 9.09 -10.89
C ASN A 99 -15.51 10.01 -10.70
N GLY A 100 -14.72 9.82 -9.63
CA GLY A 100 -13.55 10.62 -9.32
C GLY A 100 -12.40 9.80 -8.74
N GLN A 101 -11.32 10.48 -8.37
CA GLN A 101 -10.16 9.85 -7.75
C GLN A 101 -10.23 9.96 -6.25
N LEU A 102 -10.22 8.81 -5.57
CA LEU A 102 -10.11 8.71 -4.12
C LEU A 102 -8.94 7.77 -3.79
N GLY A 103 -8.06 8.20 -2.89
CA GLY A 103 -6.97 7.38 -2.40
C GLY A 103 -7.49 6.28 -1.46
N MET A 104 -7.58 5.05 -1.95
CA MET A 104 -8.11 3.91 -1.18
C MET A 104 -7.10 3.27 -0.22
N ALA A 105 -5.85 3.73 -0.20
CA ALA A 105 -4.81 3.18 0.67
C ALA A 105 -5.20 3.33 2.16
N ASN A 106 -5.62 4.52 2.57
CA ASN A 106 -6.07 4.76 3.94
C ASN A 106 -7.33 3.94 4.28
N ALA A 107 -8.32 3.93 3.39
CA ALA A 107 -9.54 3.13 3.57
C ALA A 107 -9.24 1.64 3.75
N SER A 108 -8.32 1.11 2.95
CA SER A 108 -7.89 -0.30 3.03
C SER A 108 -7.18 -0.61 4.34
N GLU A 109 -6.33 0.29 4.82
CA GLU A 109 -5.64 0.12 6.10
C GLU A 109 -6.60 0.17 7.29
N VAL A 110 -7.55 1.11 7.27
CA VAL A 110 -8.60 1.23 8.31
C VAL A 110 -9.46 -0.04 8.32
N LEU A 111 -9.89 -0.53 7.16
CA LEU A 111 -10.66 -1.76 7.05
C LEU A 111 -9.91 -2.97 7.61
N ARG A 112 -8.63 -3.14 7.23
CA ARG A 112 -7.80 -4.25 7.72
C ARG A 112 -7.58 -4.16 9.22
N SER A 113 -7.31 -2.96 9.74
CA SER A 113 -7.13 -2.72 11.17
C SER A 113 -8.40 -3.04 11.97
N ALA A 114 -9.57 -2.63 11.48
CA ALA A 114 -10.85 -2.91 12.11
C ALA A 114 -11.18 -4.41 12.19
N LEU A 115 -10.73 -5.19 11.21
CA LEU A 115 -10.93 -6.66 11.19
C LEU A 115 -9.84 -7.43 11.95
N ALA A 116 -8.62 -6.90 12.06
CA ALA A 116 -7.49 -7.58 12.70
C ALA A 116 -7.67 -7.84 14.20
N GLY A 117 -8.46 -7.01 14.89
CA GLY A 117 -8.73 -7.16 16.33
C GLY A 117 -9.76 -8.23 16.68
N ASN A 118 -10.35 -8.92 15.69
CA ASN A 118 -11.47 -9.81 15.92
C ASN A 118 -11.06 -11.29 15.88
N PRO A 119 -11.36 -12.11 16.91
CA PRO A 119 -10.96 -13.52 16.96
C PRO A 119 -11.64 -14.40 15.91
N ARG A 120 -12.67 -13.90 15.23
CA ARG A 120 -13.40 -14.65 14.20
C ARG A 120 -12.63 -14.81 12.91
N PHE A 121 -11.82 -13.82 12.56
CA PHE A 121 -11.07 -13.84 11.32
C PHE A 121 -9.58 -13.72 11.59
N GLN A 122 -8.80 -14.66 11.05
CA GLN A 122 -7.36 -14.51 10.96
C GLN A 122 -7.03 -13.84 9.63
N LEU A 123 -6.57 -12.59 9.67
CA LEU A 123 -6.27 -11.86 8.43
C LEU A 123 -4.99 -12.39 7.80
N VAL A 124 -5.03 -12.57 6.48
CA VAL A 124 -3.82 -12.75 5.67
C VAL A 124 -2.99 -11.48 5.76
N SER A 125 -1.73 -11.60 6.20
CA SER A 125 -0.83 -10.46 6.35
C SER A 125 -0.55 -9.77 5.01
N ALA A 126 -0.20 -8.49 5.03
CA ALA A 126 0.15 -7.74 3.82
C ALA A 126 1.36 -8.37 3.09
N ALA A 127 2.34 -8.89 3.85
CA ALA A 127 3.51 -9.57 3.31
C ALA A 127 3.16 -10.86 2.56
N GLN A 128 2.33 -11.73 3.17
CA GLN A 128 1.84 -12.95 2.51
C GLN A 128 1.04 -12.62 1.25
N LEU A 129 0.19 -11.59 1.31
CA LEU A 129 -0.59 -11.17 0.15
C LEU A 129 0.31 -10.66 -0.98
N ALA A 130 1.34 -9.86 -0.67
CA ALA A 130 2.29 -9.35 -1.65
C ALA A 130 3.09 -10.49 -2.32
N GLN A 131 3.57 -11.45 -1.53
CA GLN A 131 4.27 -12.63 -2.05
C GLN A 131 3.36 -13.49 -2.94
N ALA A 132 2.12 -13.72 -2.51
CA ALA A 132 1.16 -14.49 -3.27
C ALA A 132 0.77 -13.78 -4.58
N LYS A 133 0.56 -12.45 -4.57
CA LYS A 133 0.36 -11.65 -5.79
C LYS A 133 1.56 -11.76 -6.75
N GLN A 134 2.79 -11.64 -6.23
CA GLN A 134 4.00 -11.78 -7.03
C GLN A 134 4.11 -13.18 -7.67
N SER A 135 3.76 -14.24 -6.94
CA SER A 135 3.76 -15.61 -7.48
C SER A 135 2.75 -15.83 -8.61
N LEU A 136 1.69 -15.01 -8.65
CA LEU A 136 0.66 -15.03 -9.69
C LEU A 136 0.91 -13.99 -10.80
N GLY A 137 2.05 -13.30 -10.78
CA GLY A 137 2.37 -12.23 -11.75
C GLY A 137 1.45 -11.01 -11.64
N LEU A 138 0.78 -10.82 -10.49
CA LEU A 138 -0.10 -9.68 -10.23
C LEU A 138 0.70 -8.51 -9.64
N ALA A 139 0.34 -7.29 -10.01
CA ALA A 139 0.90 -6.11 -9.37
C ALA A 139 0.45 -6.02 -7.91
N ALA A 140 1.29 -5.48 -7.03
CA ALA A 140 0.99 -5.37 -5.60
C ALA A 140 -0.30 -4.56 -5.33
N ASN A 141 -0.55 -3.55 -6.17
CA ASN A 141 -1.74 -2.69 -6.15
C ASN A 141 -2.86 -3.15 -7.10
N ASP A 142 -2.71 -4.27 -7.82
CA ASP A 142 -3.81 -4.82 -8.62
C ASP A 142 -4.93 -5.23 -7.66
N SER A 143 -6.15 -4.88 -8.04
CA SER A 143 -7.35 -5.34 -7.35
C SER A 143 -7.70 -6.74 -7.87
N LEU A 144 -8.30 -7.59 -7.03
CA LEU A 144 -8.84 -8.88 -7.45
C LEU A 144 -10.17 -8.69 -8.21
N GLY A 145 -10.12 -7.88 -9.27
CA GLY A 145 -11.29 -7.41 -10.02
C GLY A 145 -12.12 -8.52 -10.66
N SER A 146 -11.63 -9.76 -10.70
CA SER A 146 -12.42 -10.95 -11.06
C SER A 146 -12.44 -11.97 -9.94
N ARG A 147 -13.57 -12.67 -9.79
CA ARG A 147 -13.74 -13.74 -8.79
C ARG A 147 -12.70 -14.84 -8.96
N SER A 148 -12.37 -15.21 -10.20
CA SER A 148 -11.38 -16.24 -10.48
C SER A 148 -9.97 -15.87 -9.99
N LYS A 149 -9.54 -14.60 -10.18
CA LYS A 149 -8.26 -14.10 -9.62
C LYS A 149 -8.28 -14.16 -8.10
N ALA A 150 -9.37 -13.73 -7.49
CA ALA A 150 -9.52 -13.73 -6.04
C ALA A 150 -9.46 -15.13 -5.44
N ILE A 151 -10.16 -16.10 -6.04
CA ILE A 151 -10.14 -17.51 -5.62
C ILE A 151 -8.74 -18.09 -5.77
N GLY A 152 -8.06 -17.81 -6.89
CA GLY A 152 -6.68 -18.27 -7.11
C GLY A 152 -5.72 -17.74 -6.04
N LEU A 153 -5.80 -16.44 -5.75
CA LEU A 153 -4.98 -15.82 -4.71
C LEU A 153 -5.34 -16.32 -3.31
N ALA A 154 -6.64 -16.47 -3.00
CA ALA A 154 -7.11 -16.97 -1.73
C ALA A 154 -6.62 -18.39 -1.46
N ARG A 155 -6.64 -19.27 -2.46
CA ARG A 155 -6.07 -20.63 -2.35
C ARG A 155 -4.57 -20.61 -2.06
N GLN A 156 -3.82 -19.71 -2.72
CA GLN A 156 -2.37 -19.57 -2.51
C GLN A 156 -2.02 -19.17 -1.07
N VAL A 157 -2.88 -18.41 -0.40
CA VAL A 157 -2.69 -18.00 1.01
C VAL A 157 -3.56 -18.79 1.99
N SER A 158 -4.19 -19.89 1.54
CA SER A 158 -5.10 -20.71 2.34
C SER A 158 -6.26 -19.95 3.00
N ALA A 159 -6.73 -18.86 2.38
CA ALA A 159 -7.90 -18.13 2.84
C ALA A 159 -9.19 -18.91 2.57
N GLN A 160 -10.07 -18.92 3.55
CA GLN A 160 -11.40 -19.54 3.48
C GLN A 160 -12.43 -18.55 2.94
N TYR A 161 -12.22 -17.26 3.22
CA TYR A 161 -13.08 -16.18 2.79
C TYR A 161 -12.30 -15.07 2.08
N VAL A 162 -12.98 -14.38 1.16
CA VAL A 162 -12.52 -13.13 0.56
C VAL A 162 -13.53 -12.04 0.84
N LEU A 163 -13.09 -10.92 1.44
CA LEU A 163 -13.91 -9.73 1.61
C LEU A 163 -13.61 -8.73 0.49
N TYR A 164 -14.61 -8.49 -0.36
CA TYR A 164 -14.58 -7.42 -1.35
C TYR A 164 -15.20 -6.16 -0.76
N THR A 165 -14.52 -5.04 -0.98
CA THR A 165 -15.04 -3.72 -0.60
C THR A 165 -14.95 -2.78 -1.79
N THR A 166 -16.04 -2.12 -2.11
CA THR A 166 -16.13 -1.18 -3.23
C THR A 166 -16.78 0.12 -2.79
N VAL A 167 -16.18 1.23 -3.15
CA VAL A 167 -16.75 2.58 -3.03
C VAL A 167 -17.17 3.04 -4.41
N SER A 168 -18.42 3.45 -4.59
CA SER A 168 -19.03 3.70 -5.90
C SER A 168 -19.89 4.96 -5.91
N GLY A 169 -20.27 5.42 -7.10
CA GLY A 169 -21.16 6.59 -7.26
C GLY A 169 -20.42 7.92 -7.38
N ASN A 170 -20.97 8.99 -6.83
CA ASN A 170 -20.37 10.32 -6.90
C ASN A 170 -19.24 10.43 -5.86
N VAL A 171 -18.06 10.92 -6.25
CA VAL A 171 -16.91 11.14 -5.36
C VAL A 171 -17.23 12.06 -4.17
N GLN A 172 -18.19 12.98 -4.32
CA GLN A 172 -18.65 13.89 -3.25
C GLN A 172 -19.67 13.25 -2.31
N ALA A 173 -20.31 12.15 -2.73
CA ALA A 173 -21.28 11.39 -1.94
C ALA A 173 -21.12 9.89 -2.23
N PRO A 174 -20.00 9.28 -1.81
CA PRO A 174 -19.69 7.92 -2.18
C PRO A 174 -20.59 6.92 -1.45
N ARG A 175 -20.88 5.81 -2.11
CA ARG A 175 -21.61 4.66 -1.54
C ARG A 175 -20.68 3.48 -1.35
N LEU A 176 -20.75 2.86 -0.19
CA LEU A 176 -19.94 1.73 0.20
C LEU A 176 -20.73 0.43 0.02
N ALA A 177 -20.06 -0.60 -0.51
CA ALA A 177 -20.59 -1.95 -0.57
C ALA A 177 -19.51 -2.96 -0.16
N MET A 178 -19.92 -3.95 0.63
CA MET A 178 -19.08 -5.08 1.03
C MET A 178 -19.74 -6.41 0.71
N GLN A 179 -18.92 -7.39 0.33
CA GLN A 179 -19.37 -8.75 0.01
C GLN A 179 -18.36 -9.76 0.53
N LEU A 180 -18.83 -10.73 1.31
CA LEU A 180 -18.03 -11.85 1.77
C LEU A 180 -18.27 -13.05 0.85
N MET A 181 -17.19 -13.55 0.25
CA MET A 181 -17.22 -14.72 -0.62
C MET A 181 -16.60 -15.92 0.08
N LEU A 182 -17.29 -17.07 0.05
CA LEU A 182 -16.73 -18.36 0.44
C LEU A 182 -15.83 -18.87 -0.69
N VAL A 183 -14.55 -19.11 -0.40
CA VAL A 183 -13.53 -19.47 -1.43
C VAL A 183 -13.77 -20.85 -2.03
N GLN A 184 -14.34 -21.77 -1.25
CA GLN A 184 -14.59 -23.14 -1.68
C GLN A 184 -15.59 -23.20 -2.86
N SER A 185 -16.70 -22.48 -2.76
CA SER A 185 -17.78 -22.46 -3.76
C SER A 185 -17.71 -21.25 -4.70
N GLY A 186 -17.05 -20.16 -4.30
CA GLY A 186 -17.10 -18.87 -5.00
C GLY A 186 -18.42 -18.11 -4.78
N GLU A 187 -19.24 -18.56 -3.83
CA GLU A 187 -20.54 -17.95 -3.50
C GLU A 187 -20.38 -16.73 -2.59
N ILE A 188 -21.25 -15.73 -2.77
CA ILE A 188 -21.37 -14.60 -1.83
C ILE A 188 -22.31 -15.00 -0.71
N ILE A 189 -21.77 -15.24 0.48
CA ILE A 189 -22.53 -15.70 1.65
C ILE A 189 -22.99 -14.54 2.55
N TRP A 190 -22.46 -13.34 2.33
CA TRP A 190 -22.90 -12.13 3.01
C TRP A 190 -22.66 -10.91 2.13
N SER A 191 -23.53 -9.91 2.23
CA SER A 191 -23.32 -8.59 1.63
C SER A 191 -23.92 -7.49 2.47
N GLY A 192 -23.28 -6.33 2.45
CA GLY A 192 -23.73 -5.13 3.15
C GLY A 192 -23.51 -3.87 2.30
N LYS A 193 -24.32 -2.85 2.53
CA LYS A 193 -24.23 -1.55 1.85
C LYS A 193 -24.32 -0.43 2.88
N GLY A 194 -23.53 0.63 2.69
CA GLY A 194 -23.49 1.78 3.58
C GLY A 194 -23.17 3.06 2.82
N SER A 195 -23.21 4.18 3.53
CA SER A 195 -22.75 5.48 3.04
C SER A 195 -21.33 5.75 3.55
N VAL A 196 -20.58 6.58 2.85
CA VAL A 196 -19.30 7.08 3.36
C VAL A 196 -19.55 8.36 4.15
N ALA A 197 -19.10 8.38 5.41
CA ALA A 197 -19.16 9.54 6.29
C ALA A 197 -18.11 10.59 5.92
N LEU A 198 -18.43 11.86 6.21
CA LEU A 198 -17.62 13.05 5.93
C LEU A 198 -17.08 13.68 7.21
#